data_AF-A0A945B708-F1
#
_entry.id   AF-A0A945B708-F1
#
_cell.length_a   1.000
_cell.length_b   1.000
_cell.length_c   1.000
_cell.angle_alpha   90.00
_cell.angle_beta   90.00
_cell.angle_gamma   90.00
#
_symmetry.space_group_name_H-M   'P 1'
#
loop_
_entity.id
_entity.type
_entity.pdbx_description
1 polymer ?
#
loop_
_entity_poly.entity_id
_entity_poly.type
_entity_poly.pdbx_seq_one_letter_code
_entity_poly.pdbx_strand_id
1 'polypeptide(L)'
;MLVEALEGAGMYSSYKFLKILANDMDDNKSTHVELTKKIRNVYGPEMLNTVMKDSAEINNAGERLMTAYELKKPITSKKIHDRCMVYLNSLN
;
A
#
# COMPACT_ATOMS: atom_id res chain seq x y z
N MET A 1 6.05 -19.58 -7.54
CA MET A 1 4.59 -19.79 -7.69
C MET A 1 3.96 -19.09 -8.90
N LEU A 2 4.02 -17.76 -9.08
CA LEU A 2 3.44 -17.12 -10.29
C LEU A 2 4.41 -17.13 -11.50
N VAL A 3 5.66 -16.72 -11.29
CA VAL A 3 6.68 -16.67 -12.37
C VAL A 3 6.92 -18.06 -12.96
N GLU A 4 7.09 -19.07 -12.11
CA GLU A 4 7.25 -20.48 -12.52
C GLU A 4 6.04 -21.00 -13.33
N ALA A 5 4.81 -20.57 -12.99
CA ALA A 5 3.62 -20.97 -13.72
C ALA A 5 3.55 -20.34 -15.12
N LEU A 6 4.00 -19.08 -15.25
CA LEU A 6 4.10 -18.39 -16.53
C LEU A 6 5.19 -18.99 -17.42
N GLU A 7 6.35 -19.28 -16.84
CA GLU A 7 7.45 -19.95 -17.54
C GLU A 7 7.04 -21.36 -18.00
N GLY A 8 6.33 -22.12 -17.16
CA GLY A 8 5.79 -23.44 -17.52
C GLY A 8 4.75 -23.39 -18.65
N ALA A 9 4.07 -22.26 -18.83
CA ALA A 9 3.15 -22.01 -19.95
C ALA A 9 3.85 -21.46 -21.21
N GLY A 10 5.18 -21.38 -21.23
CA GLY A 10 5.95 -20.80 -22.34
C GLY A 10 5.87 -19.27 -22.41
N MET A 11 5.37 -18.61 -21.37
CA MET A 11 5.24 -17.17 -21.28
C MET A 11 6.44 -16.60 -20.50
N TYR A 12 7.48 -16.23 -21.24
CA TYR A 12 8.68 -15.61 -20.66
C TYR A 12 8.48 -14.10 -20.52
N SER A 13 8.24 -13.66 -19.29
CA SER A 13 8.09 -12.25 -18.94
C SER A 13 9.27 -11.77 -18.12
N SER A 14 9.89 -10.66 -18.52
CA SER A 14 10.89 -9.98 -17.71
C SER A 14 10.19 -9.14 -16.65
N TYR A 15 10.21 -9.61 -15.41
CA TYR A 15 9.74 -8.85 -14.26
C TYR A 15 10.88 -8.06 -13.64
N LYS A 16 10.66 -6.77 -13.42
CA LYS A 16 11.54 -5.93 -12.61
C LYS A 16 10.86 -5.67 -11.28
N PHE A 17 11.45 -6.20 -10.23
CA PHE A 17 11.06 -5.84 -8.88
C PHE A 17 11.39 -4.36 -8.65
N LEU A 18 10.39 -3.55 -8.28
CA LEU A 18 10.58 -2.12 -8.08
C LEU A 18 10.90 -1.81 -6.61
N LYS A 19 9.91 -1.92 -5.73
CA LYS A 19 10.01 -1.71 -4.28
C LYS A 19 8.90 -2.46 -3.54
N ILE A 20 9.08 -2.60 -2.23
CA ILE A 20 8.11 -3.11 -1.26
C ILE A 20 7.46 -1.93 -0.53
N LEU A 21 6.15 -1.96 -0.38
CA LEU A 21 5.40 -1.03 0.46
C LEU A 21 4.76 -1.80 1.62
N ALA A 22 4.96 -1.34 2.85
CA ALA A 22 4.12 -1.75 3.96
C ALA A 22 2.81 -0.96 3.90
N ASN A 23 1.68 -1.64 3.71
CA ASN A 23 0.35 -1.07 3.67
C ASN A 23 -0.50 -1.48 4.88
N ASP A 24 -1.68 -0.86 5.01
CA ASP A 24 -2.62 -1.11 6.10
C ASP A 24 -1.97 -0.96 7.50
N MET A 25 -1.06 0.01 7.62
CA MET A 25 -0.30 0.23 8.83
C MET A 25 -1.11 0.99 9.88
N ASP A 26 -1.16 0.43 11.09
CA ASP A 26 -1.74 1.05 12.27
C ASP A 26 -0.67 1.09 13.38
N ASP A 27 -0.27 2.31 13.76
CA ASP A 27 0.78 2.51 14.78
C ASP A 27 0.34 2.11 16.19
N ASN A 28 -0.97 1.97 16.41
CA ASN A 28 -1.52 1.51 17.68
C ASN A 28 -1.42 -0.02 17.83
N LYS A 29 -1.14 -0.75 16.74
CA LYS A 29 -0.97 -2.20 16.75
C LYS A 29 0.52 -2.53 16.82
N SER A 30 0.99 -2.92 18.00
CA SER A 30 2.41 -3.27 18.23
C SER A 30 2.94 -4.32 17.24
N THR A 31 2.10 -5.28 16.84
CA THR A 31 2.45 -6.28 15.82
C THR A 31 2.76 -5.65 14.46
N HIS A 32 2.00 -4.64 14.02
CA HIS A 32 2.25 -3.96 12.74
C HIS A 32 3.59 -3.24 12.78
N VAL A 33 3.83 -2.53 13.88
CA VAL A 33 5.09 -1.79 14.12
C VAL A 33 6.29 -2.73 14.10
N GLU A 34 6.25 -3.81 14.88
CA GLU A 34 7.37 -4.75 14.99
C GLU A 34 7.58 -5.56 13.70
N LEU A 35 6.50 -5.96 13.02
CA LEU A 35 6.61 -6.65 11.73
C LEU A 35 7.25 -5.75 10.68
N THR A 36 6.83 -4.47 10.60
CA THR A 36 7.40 -3.52 9.63
C THR A 36 8.88 -3.27 9.87
N LYS A 37 9.32 -3.20 11.13
CA LYS A 37 10.75 -3.13 11.48
C LYS A 37 11.51 -4.37 11.00
N LYS A 38 10.95 -5.56 11.23
CA LYS A 38 11.56 -6.83 10.78
C LYS A 38 11.66 -6.91 9.26
N ILE A 39 10.59 -6.57 8.53
CA ILE A 39 10.59 -6.53 7.06
C ILE A 39 11.65 -5.52 6.58
N ARG A 40 11.74 -4.35 7.22
CA ARG A 40 12.77 -3.34 6.90
C ARG A 40 14.19 -3.85 7.11
N ASN A 41 14.44 -4.65 8.14
CA ASN A 41 15.76 -5.26 8.36
C ASN A 41 16.11 -6.31 7.28
N VAL A 42 15.11 -7.00 6.73
CA VAL A 42 15.32 -8.03 5.70
C VAL A 42 15.48 -7.43 4.30
N TYR A 43 14.62 -6.47 3.95
CA TYR A 43 14.54 -5.95 2.59
C TYR A 43 15.21 -4.58 2.41
N GLY A 44 15.51 -3.88 3.50
CA GLY A 44 16.33 -2.66 3.54
C GLY A 44 16.00 -1.66 2.42
N PRO A 45 16.95 -1.41 1.49
CA PRO A 45 16.79 -0.44 0.41
C PRO A 45 15.67 -0.80 -0.58
N GLU A 46 15.20 -2.04 -0.61
CA GLU A 46 14.10 -2.47 -1.47
C GLU A 46 12.72 -2.11 -0.92
N MET A 47 12.61 -1.62 0.31
CA MET A 47 11.37 -1.02 0.80
C MET A 47 11.29 0.47 0.45
N LEU A 48 10.06 0.96 0.25
CA LEU A 48 9.76 2.37 0.37
C LEU A 48 10.00 2.84 1.82
N ASN A 49 10.55 4.03 1.96
CA ASN A 49 10.80 4.65 3.27
C ASN A 49 9.48 4.95 4.00
N THR A 50 8.47 5.35 3.23
CA THR A 50 7.12 5.65 3.67
C THR A 50 6.29 4.37 3.78
N VAL A 51 5.34 4.36 4.71
CA VAL A 51 4.32 3.31 4.83
C VAL A 51 2.95 3.88 4.51
N MET A 52 2.07 3.05 3.95
CA MET A 52 0.67 3.42 3.77
C MET A 52 -0.10 3.06 5.04
N LYS A 53 -0.68 4.07 5.70
CA LYS A 53 -1.54 3.85 6.87
C LYS A 53 -2.90 3.29 6.46
N ASP A 54 -3.55 2.60 7.40
CA ASP A 54 -4.97 2.29 7.26
C ASP A 54 -5.77 3.59 7.03
N SER A 55 -6.71 3.52 6.11
CA SER A 55 -7.54 4.65 5.70
C SER A 55 -8.95 4.17 5.35
N ALA A 56 -9.90 4.52 6.21
CA ALA A 56 -11.32 4.35 5.93
C ALA A 56 -11.75 5.00 4.61
N GLU A 57 -11.06 6.07 4.18
CA GLU A 57 -11.38 6.75 2.92
C GLU A 57 -11.06 5.88 1.69
N ILE A 58 -9.96 5.11 1.72
CA ILE A 58 -9.61 4.16 0.65
C ILE A 58 -10.62 3.02 0.62
N ASN A 59 -10.97 2.48 1.78
CA ASN A 59 -11.94 1.39 1.89
C ASN A 59 -13.30 1.83 1.32
N ASN A 60 -13.79 3.00 1.73
CA ASN A 60 -15.06 3.57 1.28
C ASN A 60 -15.06 3.92 -0.22
N ALA A 61 -13.94 4.37 -0.78
CA ALA A 61 -13.81 4.59 -2.22
C ALA A 61 -13.84 3.25 -2.98
N GLY A 62 -13.12 2.24 -2.48
CA GLY A 62 -13.07 0.90 -3.05
C GLY A 62 -14.44 0.22 -3.10
N GLU A 63 -15.28 0.40 -2.08
CA GLU A 63 -16.69 -0.06 -2.08
C GLU A 63 -17.52 0.52 -3.23
N ARG A 64 -17.09 1.66 -3.81
CA ARG A 64 -17.74 2.34 -4.93
C ARG A 64 -17.02 2.10 -6.26
N LEU A 65 -16.02 1.22 -6.29
CA LEU A 65 -15.15 0.96 -7.44
C LEU A 65 -14.43 2.25 -7.90
N MET A 66 -14.02 3.06 -6.93
CA MET A 66 -13.30 4.31 -7.14
C MET A 66 -12.03 4.34 -6.30
N THR A 67 -11.11 5.22 -6.68
CA THR A 67 -9.97 5.62 -5.86
C THR A 67 -10.33 6.79 -4.96
N ALA A 68 -9.55 7.01 -3.89
CA ALA A 68 -9.72 8.17 -3.02
C ALA A 68 -9.55 9.52 -3.78
N TYR A 69 -8.82 9.51 -4.90
CA TYR A 69 -8.64 10.67 -5.79
C TYR A 69 -9.89 11.04 -6.59
N GLU A 70 -10.80 10.10 -6.81
CA GLU A 70 -12.00 10.29 -7.63
C GLU A 70 -13.22 10.73 -6.81
N LEU A 71 -13.09 10.77 -5.47
CA LEU A 71 -14.14 11.21 -4.58
C LEU A 71 -14.46 12.70 -4.78
N LYS A 72 -15.70 13.01 -5.17
CA LYS A 72 -16.17 14.40 -5.31
C LYS A 72 -16.23 15.14 -3.97
N LYS A 73 -16.44 14.41 -2.88
CA LYS A 73 -16.51 14.90 -1.50
C LYS A 73 -16.02 13.81 -0.54
N PRO A 74 -15.47 14.17 0.64
CA PRO A 74 -15.12 13.20 1.67
C PRO A 74 -16.31 12.31 2.04
N ILE A 75 -16.09 10.99 2.13
CA ILE A 75 -17.14 10.04 2.54
C ILE A 75 -17.25 10.01 4.07
N THR A 76 -16.11 9.92 4.75
CA THR A 76 -16.09 9.78 6.22
C THR A 76 -16.09 11.15 6.91
N SER A 77 -15.04 11.92 6.67
CA SER A 77 -14.90 13.30 7.13
C SER A 77 -13.77 13.98 6.37
N LYS A 78 -13.81 15.31 6.29
CA LYS A 78 -12.72 16.08 5.66
C LYS A 78 -11.34 15.75 6.25
N LYS A 79 -11.24 15.63 7.58
CA LYS A 79 -9.99 15.30 8.26
C LYS A 79 -9.44 13.92 7.87
N ILE A 80 -10.31 12.92 7.71
CA ILE A 80 -9.91 11.57 7.31
C ILE A 80 -9.47 11.56 5.85
N HIS A 81 -10.22 12.24 4.97
CA HIS A 81 -9.85 12.41 3.57
C HIS A 81 -8.50 13.13 3.41
N ASP A 82 -8.32 14.30 4.03
CA ASP A 82 -7.08 15.07 3.92
C ASP A 82 -5.86 14.25 4.39
N ARG A 83 -6.02 13.46 5.46
CA ARG A 83 -4.97 12.54 5.95
C ARG A 83 -4.67 11.40 4.97
N CYS A 84 -5.71 10.81 4.37
CA CYS A 84 -5.58 9.80 3.34
C CYS A 84 -4.73 10.32 2.17
N MET A 85 -5.04 11.53 1.69
CA MET A 85 -4.33 12.17 0.59
C MET A 85 -2.86 12.46 0.93
N VAL A 86 -2.59 12.91 2.16
CA VAL A 86 -1.20 13.10 2.63
C VAL A 86 -0.41 11.79 2.55
N TYR A 87 -0.96 10.67 3.02
CA TYR A 87 -0.25 9.39 2.98
C TYR A 87 -0.06 8.87 1.56
N LEU A 88 -1.10 8.91 0.72
CA LEU A 88 -0.98 8.48 -0.68
C LEU A 88 0.04 9.31 -1.45
N ASN A 89 0.02 10.64 -1.29
CA ASN A 89 0.94 11.54 -1.97
C ASN A 89 2.38 11.40 -1.48
N SER A 90 2.60 10.89 -0.26
CA SER A 90 3.95 10.64 0.28
C SER A 90 4.61 9.34 -0.23
N LEU A 91 3.94 8.61 -1.12
CA LEU A 91 4.47 7.42 -1.80
C LEU A 91 5.11 7.73 -3.16
N ASN A 92 4.90 8.94 -3.69
CA ASN A 92 5.46 9.43 -4.96
C ASN A 92 6.66 10.35 -4.72
#